data_AF-A0AAD9V1S3-F1
#
_entry.id   AF-A0AAD9V1S3-F1
#
_cell.length_a   1.000
_cell.length_b   1.000
_cell.length_c   1.000
_cell.angle_alpha   90.00
_cell.angle_beta   90.00
_cell.angle_gamma   90.00
#
_symmetry.space_group_name_H-M   'P 1'
#
loop_
_entity.id
_entity.type
_entity.pdbx_description
1 polymer ?
#
loop_
_entity_poly.entity_id
_entity_poly.type
_entity_poly.pdbx_seq_one_letter_code
_entity_poly.pdbx_strand_id
1 'polypeptide(L)'
;MDTRSPTLPSNKNLTQAILQSTTRKLEKIQKLEEYHTVMEQQLEQGILGLVPEPATGEVIHYIPHHPEIREQVKFTKMRIVYDCSADNDPQPLFWNNYLEVGPLLQPMIFDILKDKKENA
;
A
#
# COMPACT_ATOMS: atom_id res chain seq x y z
N MET A 1 29.11 6.35 -18.52
CA MET A 1 28.39 7.46 -17.85
C MET A 1 27.77 6.87 -16.61
N ASP A 2 28.18 7.35 -15.43
CA ASP A 2 27.66 6.86 -14.15
C ASP A 2 26.18 7.23 -14.02
N THR A 3 25.29 6.29 -14.31
CA THR A 3 23.87 6.39 -14.01
C THR A 3 23.67 5.93 -12.57
N ARG A 4 23.93 6.80 -11.59
CA ARG A 4 23.38 6.59 -10.25
C ARG A 4 21.87 6.79 -10.36
N SER A 5 21.16 5.71 -10.61
CA SER A 5 19.73 5.62 -10.33
C SER A 5 19.52 6.12 -8.89
N PRO A 6 18.51 6.96 -8.62
CA PRO A 6 18.24 7.40 -7.26
C PRO A 6 18.05 6.16 -6.37
N THR A 7 18.51 6.20 -5.12
CA THR A 7 18.40 5.05 -4.22
C THR A 7 17.04 5.13 -3.53
N LEU A 8 16.23 4.07 -3.58
CA LEU A 8 14.94 4.03 -2.88
C LEU A 8 15.16 4.27 -1.37
N PRO A 9 14.55 5.31 -0.77
CA PRO A 9 14.73 5.61 0.65
C PRO A 9 14.11 4.51 1.52
N SER A 10 14.57 4.37 2.76
CA SER A 10 14.07 3.28 3.62
C SER A 10 12.65 3.52 4.17
N ASN A 11 12.21 4.77 4.39
CA ASN A 11 10.92 5.09 5.01
C ASN A 11 10.65 4.53 6.42
N LYS A 12 11.67 3.99 7.10
CA LYS A 12 11.52 3.38 8.43
C LYS A 12 10.92 4.32 9.48
N ASN A 13 11.45 5.53 9.62
CA ASN A 13 11.01 6.48 10.64
C ASN A 13 9.56 6.95 10.42
N LEU A 14 9.18 7.21 9.16
CA LEU A 14 7.81 7.57 8.79
C LEU A 14 6.84 6.44 9.13
N THR A 15 7.17 5.23 8.67
CA THR A 15 6.36 4.04 8.89
C THR A 15 6.19 3.75 10.38
N GLN A 16 7.25 3.90 11.17
CA GLN A 16 7.19 3.73 12.62
C GLN A 16 6.29 4.78 13.30
N ALA A 17 6.35 6.05 12.89
CA ALA A 17 5.48 7.10 13.41
C ALA A 17 4.00 6.86 13.05
N ILE A 18 3.74 6.44 11.82
CA ILE A 18 2.39 6.07 11.35
C ILE A 18 1.87 4.86 12.12
N LEU A 19 2.70 3.82 12.32
CA LEU A 19 2.34 2.64 13.10
C LEU A 19 1.92 3.04 14.51
N GLN A 20 2.73 3.81 15.22
CA GLN A 20 2.42 4.24 16.59
C GLN A 20 1.14 5.08 16.68
N SER A 21 0.92 6.00 15.73
CA SER A 21 -0.31 6.81 15.70
C SER A 21 -1.55 5.97 15.35
N THR A 22 -1.41 5.01 14.43
CA THR A 22 -2.47 4.06 14.06
C THR A 22 -2.84 3.15 15.21
N THR A 23 -1.88 2.59 15.93
CA THR A 23 -2.12 1.75 17.12
C THR A 23 -2.92 2.54 18.17
N ARG A 24 -2.46 3.74 18.53
CA ARG A 24 -3.18 4.61 19.49
C ARG A 24 -4.62 4.91 19.07
N LYS A 25 -4.85 5.13 17.76
CA LYS A 25 -6.20 5.36 17.21
C LYS A 25 -7.07 4.10 17.32
N LEU A 26 -6.52 2.94 16.98
CA LEU A 26 -7.22 1.65 17.02
C LEU A 26 -7.59 1.21 18.43
N GLU A 27 -6.70 1.42 19.41
CA GLU A 27 -6.96 1.19 20.82
C GLU A 27 -8.13 2.06 21.31
N LYS A 28 -8.11 3.35 20.98
CA LYS A 28 -9.16 4.30 21.37
C LYS A 28 -10.55 3.91 20.85
N ILE A 29 -10.62 3.33 19.65
CA ILE A 29 -11.88 2.87 19.04
C ILE A 29 -12.15 1.37 19.27
N GLN A 30 -11.33 0.70 20.08
CA GLN A 30 -11.44 -0.73 20.42
C GLN A 30 -11.46 -1.67 19.20
N LYS A 31 -10.68 -1.35 18.16
CA LYS A 31 -10.58 -2.17 16.93
C LYS A 31 -9.18 -2.75 16.69
N LEU A 32 -8.29 -2.71 17.68
CA LEU A 32 -6.94 -3.25 17.54
C LEU A 32 -6.95 -4.77 17.28
N GLU A 33 -7.80 -5.52 17.97
CA GLU A 33 -7.95 -6.97 17.76
C GLU A 33 -8.50 -7.32 16.37
N GLU A 34 -9.47 -6.54 15.88
CA GLU A 34 -9.99 -6.70 14.52
C GLU A 34 -8.88 -6.44 13.49
N TYR A 35 -8.05 -5.42 13.72
CA TYR A 35 -6.90 -5.11 12.89
C TYR A 35 -5.88 -6.26 12.86
N HIS A 36 -5.54 -6.80 14.03
CA HIS A 36 -4.63 -7.94 14.16
C HIS A 36 -5.16 -9.17 13.43
N THR A 37 -6.45 -9.49 13.61
CA THR A 37 -7.12 -10.60 12.93
C THR A 37 -7.02 -10.47 11.40
N VAL A 38 -7.16 -9.26 10.84
CA VAL A 38 -7.02 -9.04 9.40
C VAL A 38 -5.57 -9.25 8.94
N MET A 39 -4.58 -8.84 9.73
CA MET A 39 -3.15 -9.10 9.42
C MET A 39 -2.86 -10.61 9.43
N GLU A 40 -3.35 -11.36 10.41
CA GLU A 40 -3.17 -12.82 10.49
C GLU A 40 -3.82 -13.53 9.30
N GLN A 41 -5.03 -13.15 8.92
CA GLN A 41 -5.69 -13.71 7.74
C GLN A 41 -4.90 -13.45 6.46
N GLN A 42 -4.27 -12.27 6.32
CA GLN A 42 -3.40 -11.98 5.18
C GLN A 42 -2.12 -12.82 5.18
N LEU A 43 -1.57 -13.14 6.36
CA LEU A 43 -0.44 -14.07 6.49
C LEU A 43 -0.85 -15.49 6.08
N GLU A 44 -2.00 -15.98 6.57
CA GLU A 44 -2.53 -17.32 6.22
C GLU A 44 -2.82 -17.45 4.73
N GLN A 45 -3.31 -16.38 4.09
CA GLN A 45 -3.58 -16.33 2.65
C GLN A 45 -2.32 -16.18 1.80
N GLY A 46 -1.14 -16.01 2.42
CA GLY A 46 0.12 -15.77 1.72
C GLY A 46 0.20 -14.40 1.03
N ILE A 47 -0.66 -13.45 1.40
CA ILE A 47 -0.61 -12.06 0.94
C ILE A 47 0.57 -11.35 1.62
N LEU A 48 0.75 -11.61 2.92
CA LEU A 48 1.89 -11.16 3.70
C LEU A 48 2.86 -12.31 3.92
N GLY A 49 4.14 -11.97 4.09
CA GLY A 49 5.19 -12.90 4.46
C GLY A 49 6.01 -12.37 5.63
N LEU A 50 6.54 -13.28 6.46
CA LEU A 50 7.46 -12.92 7.51
C LEU A 50 8.83 -12.56 6.89
N VAL A 51 9.39 -11.45 7.35
CA VAL A 51 10.72 -10.97 6.94
C VAL A 51 11.73 -11.40 8.02
N PRO A 52 12.91 -11.94 7.66
CA PRO A 52 13.93 -12.28 8.65
C PRO A 52 14.39 -11.04 9.43
N GLU A 53 14.77 -11.23 10.69
CA GLU A 53 15.35 -10.19 11.54
C GLU A 53 16.81 -10.57 11.90
N PRO A 54 17.83 -9.82 11.43
CA PRO A 54 17.73 -8.60 10.61
C PRO A 54 17.35 -8.89 9.15
N ALA A 55 16.73 -7.91 8.50
CA ALA A 55 16.38 -8.00 7.08
C ALA A 55 17.65 -8.15 6.21
N THR A 56 17.60 -9.04 5.23
CA THR A 56 18.76 -9.49 4.45
C THR A 56 18.88 -8.84 3.07
N GLY A 57 17.98 -7.93 2.71
CA GLY A 57 17.96 -7.27 1.41
C GLY A 57 19.00 -6.16 1.28
N GLU A 58 19.54 -5.97 0.06
CA GLU A 58 20.46 -4.86 -0.27
C GLU A 58 19.76 -3.50 -0.16
N VAL A 59 18.48 -3.44 -0.55
CA VAL A 59 17.60 -2.27 -0.44
C VAL A 59 16.40 -2.66 0.42
N ILE A 60 16.15 -1.91 1.51
CA ILE A 60 15.05 -2.16 2.44
C ILE A 60 14.15 -0.92 2.50
N HIS A 61 12.91 -1.08 2.06
CA HIS A 61 11.87 -0.05 2.11
C HIS A 61 10.71 -0.51 3.00
N TYR A 62 10.28 0.37 3.89
CA TYR A 62 9.15 0.15 4.79
C TYR A 62 7.91 0.87 4.23
N ILE A 63 6.81 0.13 4.13
CA ILE A 63 5.55 0.65 3.61
C ILE A 63 4.61 0.89 4.79
N PRO A 64 4.12 2.13 4.97
CA PRO A 64 3.13 2.39 6.00
C PRO A 64 1.79 1.73 5.67
N HIS A 65 1.07 1.34 6.72
CA HIS A 65 -0.24 0.73 6.61
C HIS A 65 -1.23 1.38 7.58
N HIS A 66 -2.51 1.43 7.19
CA HIS A 66 -3.57 2.01 8.02
C HIS A 66 -4.93 1.33 7.77
N PRO A 67 -5.85 1.39 8.75
CA PRO A 67 -7.19 0.85 8.59
C PRO A 67 -8.08 1.76 7.75
N GLU A 68 -8.79 1.20 6.76
CA GLU A 68 -9.97 1.80 6.15
C GLU A 68 -11.22 1.20 6.81
N ILE A 69 -11.99 2.04 7.52
CA ILE A 69 -13.20 1.65 8.24
C ILE A 69 -14.39 2.32 7.56
N ARG A 70 -15.35 1.54 7.09
CA ARG A 70 -16.61 2.06 6.51
C ARG A 70 -17.74 1.88 7.50
N GLU A 71 -18.16 2.99 8.11
CA GLU A 71 -19.17 3.01 9.18
C GLU A 71 -20.62 2.79 8.68
N GLN A 72 -20.88 2.96 7.39
CA GLN A 72 -22.25 3.09 6.86
C GLN A 72 -22.92 1.76 6.44
N VAL A 73 -22.25 0.62 6.56
CA VAL A 73 -22.83 -0.69 6.17
C VAL A 73 -22.65 -1.68 7.31
N LYS A 74 -23.75 -2.33 7.72
CA LYS A 74 -23.82 -3.31 8.83
C LYS A 74 -22.75 -4.43 8.81
N PHE A 75 -22.04 -4.62 7.69
CA PHE A 75 -21.16 -5.77 7.44
C PHE A 75 -19.83 -5.44 6.75
N THR A 76 -19.44 -4.17 6.54
CA THR A 76 -18.12 -3.91 5.93
C THR A 76 -16.99 -4.13 6.93
N LYS A 77 -16.40 -5.34 6.86
CA LYS A 77 -15.15 -5.77 7.48
C LYS A 77 -14.05 -4.72 7.30
N MET A 78 -13.29 -4.42 8.35
CA MET A 78 -12.10 -3.57 8.28
C MET A 78 -11.16 -4.03 7.15
N ARG A 79 -10.57 -3.07 6.43
CA ARG A 79 -9.50 -3.34 5.45
C ARG A 79 -8.22 -2.62 5.85
N ILE A 80 -7.09 -3.20 5.48
CA ILE A 80 -5.77 -2.61 5.69
C ILE A 80 -5.28 -2.10 4.35
N VAL A 81 -4.96 -0.81 4.30
CA VAL A 81 -4.40 -0.14 3.12
C VAL A 81 -2.91 0.01 3.33
N TYR A 82 -2.12 -0.40 2.33
CA TYR A 82 -0.67 -0.22 2.27
C TYR A 82 -0.37 0.97 1.36
N ASP A 83 0.22 2.02 1.91
CA ASP A 83 0.48 3.26 1.18
C ASP A 83 1.90 3.28 0.61
N CYS A 84 2.03 2.80 -0.62
CA CYS A 84 3.31 2.80 -1.37
C CYS A 84 3.70 4.20 -1.90
N SER A 85 2.87 5.21 -1.64
CA SER A 85 3.09 6.61 -2.02
C SER A 85 3.43 7.51 -0.84
N ALA A 86 3.74 6.93 0.32
CA ALA A 86 4.23 7.68 1.45
C ALA A 86 5.73 7.99 1.28
N ASP A 87 6.14 9.24 1.50
CA ASP A 87 7.54 9.70 1.53
C ASP A 87 7.60 10.95 2.40
N ASN A 88 8.76 11.17 3.00
CA ASN A 88 9.06 12.35 3.79
C ASN A 88 9.73 13.45 2.96
N ASP A 89 10.18 13.16 1.74
CA ASP A 89 10.94 14.11 0.93
C ASP A 89 10.03 15.06 0.11
N PRO A 90 10.35 16.37 0.01
CA PRO A 90 9.62 17.30 -0.86
C PRO A 90 9.75 16.98 -2.35
N GLN A 91 10.78 16.19 -2.73
CA GLN A 91 10.91 15.60 -4.06
C GLN A 91 10.63 14.11 -3.95
N PRO A 92 9.41 13.66 -4.29
CA PRO A 92 9.00 12.32 -3.97
C PRO A 92 9.77 11.24 -4.75
N LEU A 93 10.44 10.36 -4.03
CA LEU A 93 11.05 9.14 -4.53
C LEU A 93 10.26 7.95 -3.95
N PHE A 94 8.97 7.90 -4.27
CA PHE A 94 8.07 6.83 -3.85
C PHE A 94 8.37 5.53 -4.58
N TRP A 95 7.95 4.40 -3.99
CA TRP A 95 8.09 3.09 -4.63
C TRP A 95 7.48 3.06 -6.05
N ASN A 96 6.35 3.73 -6.26
CA ASN A 96 5.72 3.82 -7.59
C ASN A 96 6.61 4.49 -8.65
N ASN A 97 7.57 5.33 -8.27
CA ASN A 97 8.50 5.98 -9.20
C ASN A 97 9.68 5.06 -9.60
N TYR A 98 9.88 3.95 -8.88
CA TYR A 98 10.92 2.95 -9.13
C TYR A 98 10.43 1.75 -9.96
N LEU A 99 9.12 1.63 -10.16
CA LEU A 99 8.52 0.54 -10.93
C LEU A 99 8.29 1.00 -12.37
N GLU A 100 8.68 0.17 -13.34
CA GLU A 100 8.35 0.41 -14.74
C GLU A 100 6.83 0.30 -14.94
N VAL A 101 6.24 1.34 -15.53
CA VAL A 101 4.82 1.33 -15.89
C VAL A 101 4.66 0.46 -17.13
N GLY A 102 3.92 -0.65 -16.98
CA GLY A 102 3.58 -1.51 -18.11
C GLY A 102 2.71 -0.80 -19.17
N PRO A 103 2.64 -1.33 -20.40
CA PRO A 103 1.79 -0.78 -21.44
C PRO A 103 0.31 -0.82 -21.04
N LEU A 104 -0.47 0.16 -21.49
CA LEU A 104 -1.91 0.19 -21.26
C LEU A 104 -2.58 -0.96 -22.05
N LEU A 105 -2.99 -2.01 -21.34
CA LEU A 105 -3.67 -3.17 -21.93
C LEU A 105 -5.19 -3.02 -21.98
N GLN A 106 -5.75 -2.05 -21.26
CA GLN A 106 -7.18 -1.78 -21.24
C GLN A 106 -7.53 -0.77 -22.33
N PRO A 107 -8.50 -1.07 -23.22
CA PRO A 107 -8.93 -0.11 -24.21
C PRO A 107 -9.51 1.12 -23.52
N MET A 108 -9.32 2.30 -24.12
CA MET A 108 -9.86 3.52 -23.56
C MET A 108 -11.39 3.40 -23.53
N ILE A 109 -12.01 3.90 -22.45
CA ILE A 109 -13.48 3.87 -22.31
C ILE A 109 -14.16 4.49 -23.54
N PHE A 110 -13.56 5.53 -24.12
CA PHE A 110 -14.04 6.15 -25.34
C PHE A 110 -14.07 5.21 -26.55
N ASP A 111 -13.08 4.33 -26.69
CA ASP A 111 -13.00 3.36 -27.79
C ASP A 111 -14.11 2.32 -27.64
N ILE A 112 -14.32 1.81 -26.42
CA ILE A 112 -15.42 0.88 -26.10
C ILE A 112 -16.80 1.51 -26.40
N LEU A 113 -16.98 2.79 -26.09
CA LEU A 113 -18.25 3.48 -26.29
C LEU A 113 -18.53 3.79 -27.77
N LYS A 114 -17.50 4.06 -28.57
CA LYS A 114 -17.65 4.29 -30.02
C LYS A 114 -18.09 3.02 -30.74
N ASP A 115 -17.47 1.88 -30.45
CA ASP A 115 -17.83 0.59 -31.05
C ASP A 115 -19.29 0.19 -30.79
N LYS A 116 -19.82 0.54 -29.61
CA LYS A 116 -21.23 0.27 -29.27
C LYS A 116 -22.23 1.16 -30.02
N LYS A 117 -21.81 2.33 -30.50
CA LYS A 117 -22.68 3.25 -31.25
C LYS A 117 -22.71 2.92 -32.75
N GLU A 118 -21.63 2.35 -33.29
CA GLU A 118 -21.55 1.95 -34.71
C GLU A 118 -22.22 0.59 -35.00
N ASN A 119 -22.44 -0.24 -33.98
CA ASN A 119 -23.09 -1.56 -34.07
C ASN A 119 -24.54 -1.57 -33.53
N ALA A 120 -25.19 -0.41 -33.43
CA ALA A 120 -26.57 -0.26 -32.93
C ALA A 120 -27.52 0.30 -34.00
#